data_AF-N6TMG0-F1
#
_entry.id   AF-N6TMG0-F1
#
_cell.length_a   1.000
_cell.length_b   1.000
_cell.length_c   1.000
_cell.angle_alpha   90.00
_cell.angle_beta   90.00
_cell.angle_gamma   90.00
#
_symmetry.space_group_name_H-M   'P 1'
#
loop_
_entity.id
_entity.type
_entity.pdbx_description
1 polymer ?
#
loop_
_entity_poly.entity_id
_entity_poly.type
_entity_poly.pdbx_seq_one_letter_code
_entity_poly.pdbx_strand_id
1 'polypeptide(L)'
;METEKNLDFGMRCIKYMLCVANLMFVIVGLLLICIGYTIKTIYLNFDEFMETYYYNPSTLAIVIGFFIFIVALFGCIGALKESTFLVNSYAFFLTIIFILQLSVSIAAYAMRSNIENSVHSNMLQAMKYYDVSYNAFTWNSTQYNVLGIVFASMLAKSIRKVKTQRLVEREERRRNFYDQVVKNQEAKPKTPMLYTPKDSEA
;
A
#
# COMPACT_ATOMS: atom_id res chain seq x y z
N MET A 1 -8.63 -11.43 -33.74
CA MET A 1 -9.48 -10.23 -33.54
C MET A 1 -9.99 -10.09 -32.11
N GLU A 2 -10.54 -11.12 -31.48
CA GLU A 2 -11.06 -11.01 -30.09
C GLU A 2 -9.95 -10.85 -29.04
N THR A 3 -8.81 -11.51 -29.22
CA THR A 3 -7.63 -11.37 -28.36
C THR A 3 -7.04 -9.94 -28.37
N GLU A 4 -7.10 -9.24 -29.51
CA GLU A 4 -6.62 -7.86 -29.62
C GLU A 4 -7.54 -6.86 -28.92
N LYS A 5 -8.87 -7.05 -29.01
CA LYS A 5 -9.84 -6.21 -28.28
C LYS A 5 -9.69 -6.35 -26.77
N ASN A 6 -9.41 -7.56 -26.27
CA ASN A 6 -9.18 -7.82 -24.85
C ASN A 6 -7.86 -7.18 -24.36
N LEU A 7 -6.80 -7.19 -25.18
CA LEU A 7 -5.53 -6.56 -24.86
C LEU A 7 -5.67 -5.03 -24.79
N ASP A 8 -6.39 -4.43 -25.73
CA ASP A 8 -6.61 -2.98 -25.78
C ASP A 8 -7.49 -2.49 -24.61
N PHE A 9 -8.51 -3.27 -24.25
CA PHE A 9 -9.33 -3.00 -23.06
C PHE A 9 -8.51 -3.09 -21.76
N GLY A 10 -7.64 -4.10 -21.63
CA GLY A 10 -6.76 -4.27 -20.47
C GLY A 10 -5.79 -3.10 -20.28
N MET A 11 -5.14 -2.65 -21.35
CA MET A 11 -4.23 -1.50 -21.28
C MET A 11 -4.94 -0.20 -20.89
N ARG A 12 -6.14 0.05 -21.42
CA ARG A 12 -6.95 1.21 -21.03
C ARG A 12 -7.38 1.12 -19.57
N CYS A 13 -7.81 -0.06 -19.11
CA CYS A 13 -8.21 -0.28 -17.72
C CYS A 13 -7.07 0.00 -16.74
N ILE A 14 -5.86 -0.49 -17.03
CA ILE A 14 -4.66 -0.24 -16.20
C ILE A 14 -4.32 1.25 -16.15
N LYS A 15 -4.39 1.97 -17.28
CA LYS A 15 -4.17 3.42 -17.34
C LYS A 15 -5.14 4.17 -16.42
N TYR A 16 -6.44 3.85 -16.48
CA TYR A 16 -7.45 4.50 -15.63
C TYR A 16 -7.28 4.16 -14.14
N MET A 17 -6.99 2.90 -13.80
CA MET A 17 -6.72 2.51 -12.41
C MET A 17 -5.51 3.25 -11.83
N LEU A 18 -4.43 3.38 -12.62
CA LEU A 18 -3.22 4.11 -12.22
C LEU A 18 -3.53 5.61 -12.01
N CYS A 19 -4.32 6.21 -12.90
CA CYS A 19 -4.75 7.61 -12.79
C CYS A 19 -5.57 7.86 -11.53
N VAL A 20 -6.59 7.02 -11.27
CA VAL A 20 -7.44 7.14 -10.08
C VAL A 20 -6.64 6.92 -8.79
N ALA A 21 -5.73 5.95 -8.77
CA ALA A 21 -4.88 5.70 -7.61
C ALA A 21 -3.94 6.90 -7.31
N ASN A 22 -3.31 7.48 -8.33
CA ASN A 22 -2.47 8.67 -8.16
C ASN A 22 -3.29 9.89 -7.71
N LEU A 23 -4.53 10.05 -8.19
CA LEU A 23 -5.42 11.13 -7.75
C LEU A 23 -5.80 10.98 -6.27
N MET A 24 -6.03 9.76 -5.78
CA MET A 24 -6.23 9.52 -4.36
C MET A 24 -5.01 9.93 -3.52
N PHE A 25 -3.79 9.65 -4.01
CA PHE A 25 -2.56 10.09 -3.34
C PHE A 25 -2.38 11.61 -3.33
N VAL A 26 -2.81 12.32 -4.39
CA VAL A 26 -2.84 13.78 -4.40
C VAL A 26 -3.72 14.32 -3.27
N ILE A 27 -4.94 13.77 -3.12
CA ILE A 27 -5.87 14.17 -2.05
C ILE A 27 -5.26 13.90 -0.67
N VAL A 28 -4.66 12.72 -0.47
CA VAL A 28 -3.99 12.36 0.79
C VAL A 28 -2.81 13.29 1.09
N GLY A 29 -1.98 13.63 0.10
CA GLY A 29 -0.86 14.56 0.25
C GLY A 29 -1.34 15.96 0.66
N LEU A 30 -2.38 16.47 0.02
CA LEU A 30 -3.00 17.76 0.37
C LEU A 30 -3.55 17.75 1.79
N LEU A 31 -4.29 16.71 2.18
CA LEU A 31 -4.81 16.57 3.55
C LEU A 31 -3.68 16.54 4.59
N LEU A 32 -2.59 15.83 4.32
CA LEU A 32 -1.41 15.81 5.20
C LEU A 32 -0.78 17.19 5.37
N ILE A 33 -0.65 17.95 4.28
CA ILE A 33 -0.13 19.33 4.32
C ILE A 33 -1.07 20.22 5.14
N CYS A 34 -2.38 20.15 4.90
CA CYS A 34 -3.37 20.93 5.65
C CYS A 34 -3.33 20.62 7.15
N ILE A 35 -3.35 19.34 7.53
CA ILE A 35 -3.29 18.91 8.94
C ILE A 35 -1.97 19.36 9.57
N GLY A 36 -0.85 19.13 8.88
CA GLY A 36 0.47 19.55 9.37
C GLY A 36 0.58 21.07 9.52
N TYR A 37 -0.04 21.86 8.64
CA TYR A 37 -0.09 23.31 8.77
C TYR A 37 -0.97 23.74 9.94
N THR A 38 -2.17 23.18 10.09
CA THR A 38 -3.08 23.48 11.20
C THR A 38 -2.42 23.19 12.55
N ILE A 39 -1.81 22.01 12.72
CA ILE A 39 -1.08 21.65 13.94
C ILE A 39 0.04 22.67 14.16
N LYS A 40 0.87 22.94 13.15
CA LYS A 40 1.96 23.92 13.25
C LYS A 40 1.43 25.28 13.73
N THR A 41 0.33 25.79 13.18
CA THR A 41 -0.24 27.08 13.58
C THR A 41 -0.74 27.12 15.02
N ILE A 42 -1.25 26.00 15.56
CA ILE A 42 -1.73 25.93 16.94
C ILE A 42 -0.55 25.96 17.92
N TYR A 43 0.51 25.19 17.62
CA TYR A 43 1.70 25.09 18.48
C TYR A 43 2.64 26.30 18.37
N LEU A 44 2.69 26.97 17.21
CA LEU A 44 3.51 28.17 17.01
C LEU A 44 3.17 29.33 17.95
N ASN A 45 1.92 29.42 18.44
CA ASN A 45 1.53 30.44 19.44
C ASN A 45 2.17 30.22 20.82
N PHE A 46 2.83 29.08 21.04
CA PHE A 46 3.53 28.73 22.28
C PHE A 46 5.07 28.67 22.12
N ASP A 47 5.58 28.78 20.88
CA ASP A 47 7.00 28.55 20.54
C ASP A 47 7.89 29.80 20.59
N GLU A 48 7.35 30.99 20.90
CA GLU A 48 8.18 32.22 21.04
C GLU A 48 9.20 32.14 22.21
N PHE A 49 9.14 31.08 23.03
CA PHE A 49 10.01 30.88 24.19
C PHE A 49 11.05 29.76 24.06
N MET A 50 11.05 28.97 22.98
CA MET A 50 11.94 27.80 22.85
C MET A 50 12.78 27.89 21.59
N GLU A 51 13.89 28.62 21.68
CA GLU A 51 14.99 28.43 20.75
C GLU A 51 15.40 26.95 20.74
N THR A 52 15.75 26.48 19.54
CA THR A 52 16.68 25.37 19.27
C THR A 52 16.06 24.02 18.91
N TYR A 53 15.89 23.83 17.59
CA TYR A 53 16.41 22.66 16.88
C TYR A 53 15.84 21.27 17.23
N TYR A 54 14.54 21.16 17.51
CA TYR A 54 13.86 19.86 17.55
C TYR A 54 12.96 19.65 16.33
N TYR A 55 13.11 18.47 15.72
CA TYR A 55 12.34 18.00 14.57
C TYR A 55 10.85 17.91 14.94
N ASN A 56 10.13 19.01 14.74
CA ASN A 56 8.70 19.06 15.02
C ASN A 56 7.95 18.05 14.12
N PRO A 57 7.18 17.11 14.67
CA PRO A 57 6.47 16.09 13.90
C PRO A 57 5.50 16.70 12.89
N SER A 58 4.97 17.88 13.21
CA SER A 58 4.13 18.68 12.30
C SER A 58 4.88 19.13 11.04
N THR A 59 6.12 19.59 11.18
CA THR A 59 6.95 20.02 10.05
C THR A 59 7.33 18.83 9.16
N LEU A 60 7.62 17.68 9.77
CA LEU A 60 7.85 16.42 9.04
C LEU A 60 6.64 16.00 8.22
N ALA A 61 5.43 16.08 8.80
CA ALA A 61 4.19 15.74 8.10
C ALA A 61 3.97 16.62 6.86
N ILE A 62 4.27 17.93 6.95
CA ILE A 62 4.18 18.85 5.81
C ILE A 62 5.17 18.46 4.70
N VAL A 63 6.43 18.21 5.05
CA VAL A 63 7.47 17.84 4.07
C VAL A 63 7.12 16.53 3.36
N ILE A 64 6.73 15.51 4.12
CA ILE A 64 6.31 14.21 3.56
C ILE A 64 5.08 14.37 2.67
N GLY A 65 4.07 15.14 3.11
CA GLY A 65 2.88 15.43 2.32
C GLY A 65 3.20 16.12 0.98
N PHE A 66 4.15 17.05 0.98
CA PHE A 66 4.62 17.74 -0.22
C PHE A 66 5.32 16.80 -1.20
N PHE A 67 6.20 15.90 -0.71
CA PHE A 67 6.82 14.88 -1.57
C PHE A 67 5.78 13.94 -2.19
N ILE A 68 4.80 13.48 -1.41
CA ILE A 68 3.70 12.64 -1.91
C ILE A 68 2.90 13.37 -2.99
N PHE A 69 2.59 14.65 -2.77
CA PHE A 69 1.88 15.48 -3.74
C PHE A 69 2.65 15.60 -5.07
N ILE A 70 3.94 15.91 -5.02
CA ILE A 70 4.79 16.02 -6.23
C ILE A 70 4.84 14.67 -6.97
N VAL A 71 5.12 13.57 -6.28
CA VAL A 71 5.22 12.23 -6.89
C VAL A 71 3.89 11.83 -7.53
N ALA A 72 2.77 12.13 -6.87
CA ALA A 72 1.43 11.83 -7.38
C ALA A 72 1.06 12.70 -8.59
N LEU A 73 1.46 13.98 -8.62
CA LEU A 73 1.32 14.84 -9.80
C LEU A 73 2.12 14.30 -10.98
N PHE A 74 3.38 13.89 -10.77
CA PHE A 74 4.17 13.23 -11.82
C PHE A 74 3.52 11.93 -12.29
N GLY A 75 2.91 11.16 -11.39
CA GLY A 75 2.13 9.97 -11.73
C GLY A 75 0.89 10.27 -12.58
N CYS A 76 0.15 11.34 -12.28
CA CYS A 76 -0.99 11.79 -13.10
C CYS A 76 -0.55 12.30 -14.48
N ILE A 77 0.50 13.14 -14.55
CA ILE A 77 1.02 13.64 -15.83
C ILE A 77 1.57 12.47 -16.68
N GLY A 78 2.19 11.47 -16.04
CA GLY A 78 2.67 10.26 -16.70
C GLY A 78 1.55 9.33 -17.18
N ALA A 79 0.41 9.30 -16.49
CA ALA A 79 -0.77 8.55 -16.93
C ALA A 79 -1.48 9.22 -18.11
N LEU A 80 -1.54 10.55 -18.12
CA LEU A 80 -2.23 11.34 -19.16
C LEU A 80 -1.41 11.49 -20.44
N LYS A 81 -0.09 11.61 -20.32
CA LYS A 81 0.79 11.77 -21.46
C LYS A 81 1.20 10.38 -21.92
N GLU A 82 0.68 9.94 -23.06
CA GLU A 82 0.97 8.65 -23.73
C GLU A 82 2.44 8.46 -24.16
N SER A 83 3.35 9.21 -23.55
CA SER A 83 4.78 9.19 -23.76
C SER A 83 5.44 8.20 -22.80
N THR A 84 5.99 7.13 -23.37
CA THR A 84 6.75 6.07 -22.70
C THR A 84 7.87 6.60 -21.79
N PHE A 85 8.41 7.78 -22.09
CA PHE A 85 9.48 8.41 -21.31
C PHE A 85 9.02 8.87 -19.92
N LEU A 86 7.77 9.35 -19.77
CA LEU A 86 7.26 9.85 -18.50
C LEU A 86 6.89 8.75 -17.53
N VAL A 87 6.30 7.66 -18.05
CA VAL A 87 5.99 6.45 -17.25
C VAL A 87 7.29 5.79 -16.78
N ASN A 88 8.32 5.75 -17.63
CA ASN A 88 9.63 5.20 -17.26
C ASN A 88 10.32 6.03 -16.16
N SER A 89 10.22 7.37 -16.24
CA SER A 89 10.73 8.25 -15.18
C SER A 89 9.99 8.05 -13.85
N TYR A 90 8.66 7.91 -13.88
CA TYR A 90 7.86 7.59 -12.69
C TYR A 90 8.30 6.26 -12.04
N ALA A 91 8.51 5.21 -12.84
CA ALA A 91 9.00 3.93 -12.35
C ALA A 91 10.41 4.02 -11.74
N PHE A 92 11.29 4.84 -12.34
CA PHE A 92 12.63 5.11 -11.82
C PHE A 92 12.59 5.80 -10.45
N PHE A 93 11.78 6.85 -10.30
CA PHE A 93 11.61 7.53 -9.01
C PHE A 93 11.02 6.61 -7.94
N LEU A 94 10.03 5.78 -8.27
CA LEU A 94 9.49 4.79 -7.33
C LEU A 94 10.55 3.77 -6.88
N THR A 95 11.42 3.35 -7.80
CA THR A 95 12.52 2.43 -7.47
C THR A 95 13.52 3.07 -6.51
N ILE A 96 13.87 4.34 -6.72
CA ILE A 96 14.74 5.09 -5.81
C ILE A 96 14.08 5.23 -4.44
N ILE A 97 12.80 5.61 -4.38
CA ILE A 97 12.05 5.73 -3.12
C ILE A 97 12.03 4.39 -2.39
N PHE A 98 11.85 3.28 -3.11
CA PHE A 98 11.87 1.94 -2.52
C PHE A 98 13.23 1.60 -1.88
N ILE A 99 14.34 1.89 -2.57
CA ILE A 99 15.69 1.67 -2.03
C ILE A 99 15.93 2.55 -0.80
N LEU A 100 15.55 3.84 -0.85
CA LEU A 100 15.67 4.75 0.29
C LEU A 100 14.84 4.26 1.48
N GLN A 101 13.62 3.78 1.24
CA GLN A 101 12.74 3.28 2.29
C GLN A 101 13.27 1.99 2.93
N LEU A 102 13.89 1.10 2.14
CA LEU A 102 14.60 -0.05 2.67
C LEU A 102 15.79 0.35 3.54
N SER A 103 16.61 1.30 3.07
CA SER A 103 17.75 1.83 3.83
C SER A 103 17.30 2.43 5.17
N VAL A 104 16.26 3.27 5.16
CA VAL A 104 15.67 3.84 6.39
C VAL A 104 15.14 2.74 7.29
N SER A 105 14.45 1.73 6.75
CA SER A 105 13.86 0.65 7.55
C SER A 105 14.94 -0.21 8.24
N ILE A 106 16.06 -0.48 7.55
CA ILE A 106 17.19 -1.22 8.12
C ILE A 106 17.88 -0.38 9.20
N ALA A 107 18.14 0.92 8.93
CA ALA A 107 18.72 1.84 9.91
C ALA A 107 17.84 1.98 11.16
N ALA A 108 16.53 2.10 10.99
CA ALA A 108 15.57 2.16 12.09
C ALA A 108 15.57 0.88 12.93
N TYR A 109 15.71 -0.29 12.30
CA TYR A 109 15.83 -1.56 13.01
C TYR A 109 17.13 -1.63 13.82
N ALA A 110 18.25 -1.22 13.24
CA ALA A 110 19.54 -1.19 13.92
C ALA A 110 19.56 -0.22 15.12
N MET A 111 18.85 0.90 15.03
CA MET A 111 18.77 1.92 16.08
C MET A 111 17.58 1.73 17.05
N ARG A 112 16.84 0.62 16.95
CA ARG A 112 15.59 0.43 17.67
C ARG A 112 15.72 0.63 19.19
N SER A 113 16.78 0.10 19.81
CA SER A 113 17.01 0.21 21.26
C SER A 113 17.23 1.66 21.71
N ASN A 114 17.97 2.45 20.93
CA ASN A 114 18.24 3.85 21.24
C ASN A 114 16.96 4.69 21.10
N ILE A 115 16.15 4.41 20.09
CA ILE A 115 14.85 5.06 19.87
C ILE A 115 13.90 4.72 21.01
N GLU A 116 13.82 3.46 21.42
CA GLU A 116 12.94 3.00 22.50
C GLU A 116 13.28 3.68 23.83
N ASN A 117 14.56 3.72 24.20
CA ASN A 117 15.02 4.40 25.41
C ASN A 117 14.72 5.90 25.38
N SER A 118 14.93 6.56 24.24
CA SER A 118 14.67 7.99 24.08
C SER A 118 13.17 8.31 24.13
N VAL A 119 12.33 7.50 23.50
CA VAL A 119 10.87 7.68 23.54
C VAL A 119 10.36 7.47 24.96
N HIS A 120 10.83 6.44 25.66
CA HIS A 120 10.44 6.16 27.04
C HIS A 120 10.82 7.31 27.99
N SER A 121 12.05 7.82 27.90
CA SER A 121 12.48 8.95 28.75
C SER A 121 11.69 10.23 28.48
N ASN A 122 11.43 10.55 27.20
CA ASN A 122 10.62 11.71 26.82
C ASN A 122 9.17 11.57 27.29
N MET A 123 8.59 10.37 27.20
CA MET A 123 7.23 10.12 27.66
C MET A 123 7.10 10.22 29.19
N LEU A 124 8.07 9.70 29.94
CA LEU A 124 8.11 9.87 31.41
C LEU A 124 8.24 11.34 31.80
N GLN A 125 9.05 12.10 31.08
CA GLN A 125 9.22 13.54 31.33
C GLN A 125 7.95 14.33 31.00
N ALA A 126 7.28 14.02 29.88
CA ALA A 126 6.00 14.61 29.52
C ALA A 126 4.90 14.27 30.55
N MET A 127 4.89 13.06 31.08
CA MET A 127 3.94 12.64 32.13
C MET A 127 4.15 13.41 33.44
N LYS A 128 5.41 13.70 33.81
CA LYS A 128 5.72 14.47 35.03
C LYS A 128 5.16 15.90 35.00
N TYR A 129 4.92 16.45 33.80
CA TYR A 129 4.40 17.80 33.58
C TYR A 129 2.90 17.82 33.23
N TYR A 130 2.20 16.68 33.34
CA TYR A 130 0.83 16.50 32.87
C TYR A 130 -0.21 16.65 34.00
N ASP A 131 -0.98 17.75 34.01
CA ASP A 131 -2.11 17.96 34.93
C ASP A 131 -3.37 17.22 34.44
N VAL A 132 -4.05 16.51 35.35
CA VAL A 132 -4.71 15.21 35.08
C VAL A 132 -6.18 15.29 34.63
N SER A 133 -6.85 16.45 34.64
CA SER A 133 -8.32 16.45 34.62
C SER A 133 -8.99 16.52 33.23
N TYR A 134 -8.47 17.30 32.26
CA TYR A 134 -9.24 17.61 31.03
C TYR A 134 -8.88 16.81 29.77
N ASN A 135 -7.66 16.24 29.71
CA ASN A 135 -7.12 15.67 28.46
C ASN A 135 -7.09 14.14 28.41
N ALA A 136 -7.27 13.43 29.52
CA ALA A 136 -7.29 11.96 29.52
C ALA A 136 -8.42 11.41 28.61
N PHE A 137 -9.56 12.11 28.55
CA PHE A 137 -10.67 11.76 27.67
C PHE A 137 -10.34 11.94 26.18
N THR A 138 -9.62 13.01 25.81
CA THR A 138 -9.26 13.29 24.40
C THR A 138 -8.17 12.35 23.90
N TRP A 139 -7.19 11.99 24.73
CA TRP A 139 -6.18 10.97 24.40
C TRP A 139 -6.79 9.59 24.23
N ASN A 140 -7.66 9.19 25.15
CA ASN A 140 -8.33 7.89 25.08
C ASN A 140 -9.20 7.80 23.81
N SER A 141 -9.98 8.85 23.52
CA SER A 141 -10.80 8.92 22.30
C SER A 141 -9.97 8.87 21.01
N THR A 142 -8.84 9.58 20.97
CA THR A 142 -7.96 9.60 19.80
C THR A 142 -7.25 8.25 19.61
N GLN A 143 -6.79 7.63 20.69
CA GLN A 143 -6.17 6.31 20.65
C GLN A 143 -7.14 5.24 20.13
N TYR A 144 -8.38 5.19 20.62
CA TYR A 144 -9.37 4.20 20.15
C TYR A 144 -9.67 4.34 18.66
N ASN A 145 -9.79 5.56 18.14
CA ASN A 145 -10.06 5.78 16.71
C ASN A 145 -8.91 5.31 15.81
N VAL A 146 -7.67 5.61 16.19
CA VAL A 146 -6.48 5.17 15.43
C VAL A 146 -6.34 3.64 15.51
N LEU A 147 -6.53 3.04 16.68
CA LEU A 147 -6.48 1.59 16.86
C LEU A 147 -7.55 0.89 16.02
N GLY A 148 -8.76 1.46 15.94
CA GLY A 148 -9.86 0.96 15.13
C GLY A 148 -9.53 0.93 13.63
N ILE A 149 -8.97 2.02 13.09
CA ILE A 149 -8.58 2.10 11.67
C ILE A 149 -7.47 1.08 11.35
N VAL A 150 -6.46 0.98 12.22
CA VAL A 150 -5.34 0.05 12.04
C VAL A 150 -5.83 -1.40 12.14
N PHE A 151 -6.68 -1.73 13.11
CA PHE A 151 -7.22 -3.08 13.29
C PHE A 151 -8.14 -3.50 12.14
N ALA A 152 -9.00 -2.59 11.64
CA ALA A 152 -9.81 -2.84 10.46
C ALA A 152 -8.95 -3.12 9.22
N SER A 153 -7.86 -2.37 9.05
CA SER A 153 -6.91 -2.59 7.95
C SER A 153 -6.15 -3.92 8.07
N MET A 154 -5.81 -4.34 9.29
CA MET A 154 -5.16 -5.63 9.56
C MET A 154 -6.12 -6.81 9.37
N LEU A 155 -7.37 -6.71 9.83
CA LEU A 155 -8.41 -7.71 9.60
C LEU A 155 -8.71 -7.86 8.11
N ALA A 156 -8.83 -6.74 7.38
CA ALA A 156 -9.05 -6.77 5.93
C ALA A 156 -7.88 -7.44 5.16
N LYS A 157 -6.65 -7.33 5.67
CA LYS A 157 -5.48 -8.05 5.11
C LYS A 157 -5.50 -9.54 5.51
N SER A 158 -5.84 -9.88 6.75
CA SER A 158 -5.93 -11.26 7.24
C SER A 158 -7.00 -12.07 6.49
N ILE A 159 -8.20 -11.51 6.32
CA ILE A 159 -9.31 -12.16 5.60
C ILE A 159 -8.96 -12.39 4.13
N ARG A 160 -8.33 -11.41 3.46
CA ARG A 160 -7.85 -11.56 2.08
C ARG A 160 -6.82 -12.70 1.97
N LYS A 161 -5.88 -12.77 2.90
CA LYS A 161 -4.86 -13.83 2.93
C LYS A 161 -5.47 -15.22 3.10
N VAL A 162 -6.45 -15.37 4.01
CA VAL A 162 -7.17 -16.64 4.25
C VAL A 162 -8.00 -17.06 3.04
N LYS A 163 -8.68 -16.12 2.37
CA LYS A 163 -9.46 -16.42 1.16
C LYS A 163 -8.55 -16.88 0.01
N THR A 164 -7.39 -16.25 -0.14
CA THR A 164 -6.37 -16.65 -1.13
C THR A 164 -5.83 -18.05 -0.84
N GLN A 165 -5.50 -18.38 0.41
CA GLN A 165 -5.00 -19.73 0.75
C GLN A 165 -6.01 -20.84 0.44
N ARG A 166 -7.30 -20.63 0.76
CA ARG A 166 -8.34 -21.61 0.45
C ARG A 166 -8.58 -21.79 -1.05
N LEU A 167 -8.39 -20.74 -1.85
CA LEU A 167 -8.48 -20.84 -3.30
C LEU A 167 -7.28 -21.61 -3.87
N VAL A 168 -6.08 -21.35 -3.36
CA VAL A 168 -4.86 -22.07 -3.73
C VAL A 168 -4.97 -23.55 -3.38
N GLU A 169 -5.42 -23.91 -2.17
CA GLU A 169 -5.62 -25.31 -1.78
C GLU A 169 -6.69 -26.03 -2.61
N ARG A 170 -7.75 -25.33 -3.05
CA ARG A 170 -8.77 -25.91 -3.93
C ARG A 170 -8.23 -26.18 -5.33
N GLU A 171 -7.44 -25.26 -5.86
CA GLU A 171 -6.76 -25.43 -7.16
C GLU A 171 -5.71 -26.53 -7.11
N GLU A 172 -4.98 -26.66 -6.00
CA GLU A 172 -3.99 -27.73 -5.79
C GLU A 172 -4.66 -29.10 -5.65
N ARG A 173 -5.78 -29.18 -4.93
CA ARG A 173 -6.60 -30.41 -4.88
C ARG A 173 -7.15 -30.80 -6.25
N ARG A 174 -7.59 -29.82 -7.05
CA ARG A 174 -8.03 -30.06 -8.43
C ARG A 174 -6.88 -30.53 -9.30
N ARG A 175 -5.70 -29.91 -9.23
CA ARG A 175 -4.50 -30.35 -9.96
C ARG A 175 -4.11 -31.78 -9.61
N ASN A 176 -4.02 -32.11 -8.32
CA ASN A 176 -3.69 -33.48 -7.89
C ASN A 176 -4.73 -34.49 -8.37
N PHE A 177 -6.01 -34.11 -8.43
CA PHE A 177 -7.05 -34.96 -8.98
C PHE A 177 -6.89 -35.16 -10.51
N TYR A 178 -6.62 -34.12 -11.29
CA TYR A 178 -6.34 -34.24 -12.72
C TYR A 178 -5.11 -35.11 -13.00
N ASP A 179 -4.01 -34.92 -12.25
CA ASP A 179 -2.81 -35.73 -12.41
C ASP A 179 -3.07 -37.21 -12.11
N GLN A 180 -3.86 -37.52 -11.08
CA GLN A 180 -4.25 -38.92 -10.80
C GLN A 180 -5.13 -39.52 -11.91
N VAL A 181 -6.07 -38.74 -12.46
CA VAL A 181 -6.93 -39.21 -13.57
C VAL A 181 -6.11 -39.47 -14.83
N VAL A 182 -5.19 -38.57 -15.19
CA VAL A 182 -4.30 -38.75 -16.36
C VAL A 182 -3.42 -39.98 -16.18
N LYS A 183 -2.79 -40.15 -15.01
CA LYS A 183 -1.93 -41.30 -14.73
C LYS A 183 -2.70 -42.63 -14.78
N ASN A 184 -3.95 -42.64 -14.31
CA ASN A 184 -4.84 -43.80 -14.42
C ASN A 184 -5.34 -44.05 -15.85
N GLN A 185 -5.49 -43.00 -16.67
CA GLN A 185 -5.81 -43.13 -18.10
C GLN A 185 -4.62 -43.64 -18.92
N GLU A 186 -3.39 -43.20 -18.63
CA GLU A 186 -2.18 -43.72 -19.28
C GLU A 186 -1.91 -45.20 -18.91
N ALA A 187 -2.32 -45.63 -17.72
CA ALA A 187 -2.25 -47.03 -17.30
C ALA A 187 -3.32 -47.93 -17.95
N LYS A 188 -4.37 -47.36 -18.55
CA LYS A 188 -5.33 -48.09 -19.40
C LYS A 188 -4.78 -48.15 -20.84
N PRO A 189 -4.84 -49.31 -21.53
CA PRO A 189 -4.33 -49.42 -22.89
C PRO A 189 -5.06 -48.43 -23.82
N LYS A 190 -4.31 -47.65 -24.61
CA LYS A 190 -4.86 -46.75 -25.63
C LYS A 190 -5.67 -47.57 -26.64
N THR A 191 -6.98 -47.48 -26.59
CA THR A 191 -7.85 -47.92 -27.69
C THR A 191 -7.68 -46.95 -28.87
N PRO A 192 -7.50 -47.46 -30.11
CA PRO A 192 -7.27 -46.60 -31.27
C PRO A 192 -8.48 -45.67 -31.49
N MET A 193 -8.20 -44.41 -31.78
CA MET A 193 -9.22 -43.47 -32.26
C MET A 193 -9.72 -43.99 -33.61
N LEU A 194 -10.93 -44.54 -33.63
CA LEU A 194 -11.62 -44.85 -34.87
C LEU A 194 -12.05 -43.50 -35.46
N TYR A 195 -11.33 -43.03 -36.47
CA TYR A 195 -11.76 -41.89 -37.27
C TYR A 195 -13.00 -42.36 -38.03
N THR A 196 -14.20 -42.01 -37.55
CA THR A 196 -15.42 -42.21 -38.33
C THR A 196 -15.51 -41.05 -39.31
N PRO A 197 -15.40 -41.30 -40.64
CA PRO A 197 -15.54 -40.24 -41.62
C PRO A 197 -16.92 -39.61 -41.53
N LYS A 198 -16.97 -38.30 -41.75
CA LYS A 198 -18.17 -37.47 -41.66
C LYS A 198 -18.92 -37.52 -43.00
N ASP A 199 -19.33 -38.71 -43.44
CA ASP A 199 -20.10 -38.91 -44.67
C ASP A 199 -21.11 -40.03 -44.36
N SER A 200 -22.41 -40.01 -44.67
CA SER A 200 -23.16 -39.39 -45.75
C SER A 200 -24.62 -39.25 -45.30
N GLU A 201 -25.10 -38.04 -45.07
CA GLU A 201 -26.54 -37.75 -45.19
C GLU A 201 -26.83 -37.64 -46.69
N ALA A 202 -27.25 -38.77 -47.27
CA ALA A 202 -28.00 -38.84 -48.52
C ALA A 202 -29.49 -38.85 -48.18
#